data_AF-A0A9D8Y2Q5-F1
#
_entry.id   AF-A0A9D8Y2Q5-F1
#
_cell.length_a   1.000
_cell.length_b   1.000
_cell.length_c   1.000
_cell.angle_alpha   90.00
_cell.angle_beta   90.00
_cell.angle_gamma   90.00
#
_symmetry.space_group_name_H-M   'P 1'
#
loop_
_entity.id
_entity.type
_entity.pdbx_description
1 polymer ?
#
loop_
_entity_poly.entity_id
_entity_poly.type
_entity_poly.pdbx_seq_one_letter_code
_entity_poly.pdbx_strand_id
1 'polypeptide(L)' 'EIAPEPVLSRYGYHVLRLDALAEGHPLPFETVKPKISEAMEKAQWARKAKAFVDGLIASSSITGADLGRGTNNTKPN' A
#
# COMPACT_ATOMS: atom_id res chain seq x y z
N GLU A 1 -24.29 -9.01 18.71
CA GLU A 1 -23.97 -10.21 17.90
C GLU A 1 -22.46 -10.49 17.94
N ILE A 2 -22.01 -11.75 17.98
CA ILE A 2 -20.58 -12.10 17.95
C ILE A 2 -20.24 -12.63 16.56
N ALA A 3 -19.12 -12.19 15.98
CA ALA A 3 -18.67 -12.67 14.67
C ALA A 3 -18.49 -14.21 14.70
N PRO A 4 -18.94 -14.94 13.66
CA PRO A 4 -18.97 -16.40 13.67
C PRO A 4 -17.56 -17.02 13.65
N GLU A 5 -16.58 -16.30 13.12
CA GLU A 5 -15.19 -16.73 13.07
C GLU A 5 -14.25 -15.63 13.62
N PRO A 6 -13.18 -16.00 14.35
CA PRO A 6 -12.17 -15.04 14.79
C PRO A 6 -11.42 -14.40 13.61
N VAL A 7 -11.21 -13.09 13.66
CA VAL A 7 -10.52 -12.32 12.61
C VAL A 7 -9.02 -12.30 12.87
N LEU A 8 -8.22 -12.80 11.93
CA LEU A 8 -6.76 -12.72 12.01
C LEU A 8 -6.27 -11.33 11.58
N SER A 9 -5.42 -10.71 12.40
CA SER A 9 -4.61 -9.55 12.02
C SER A 9 -3.13 -9.82 12.28
N ARG A 10 -2.25 -8.86 11.95
CA ARG A 10 -0.82 -8.94 12.26
C ARG A 10 -0.50 -9.11 13.76
N TYR A 11 -1.50 -8.94 14.62
CA TYR A 11 -1.39 -9.06 16.07
C TYR A 11 -2.06 -10.33 16.64
N GLY A 12 -2.49 -11.27 15.79
CA GLY A 12 -3.18 -12.50 16.20
C GLY A 12 -4.68 -12.49 15.94
N TYR A 13 -5.43 -13.33 16.64
CA TYR A 13 -6.87 -13.54 16.43
C TYR A 13 -7.73 -12.61 17.30
N HIS A 14 -8.76 -12.02 16.69
CA HIS A 14 -9.70 -11.09 17.32
C HIS A 14 -11.11 -11.68 17.31
N VAL A 15 -11.74 -11.79 18.48
CA VAL A 15 -13.17 -12.13 18.59
C VAL A 15 -13.94 -10.82 18.71
N LEU A 16 -14.80 -10.53 17.73
CA LEU A 16 -15.52 -9.27 17.62
C LEU A 16 -16.97 -9.44 18.11
N ARG A 17 -17.43 -8.55 19.00
CA ARG A 17 -18.84 -8.44 19.39
C ARG A 17 -19.37 -7.07 18.95
N LEU A 18 -20.42 -7.09 18.14
CA LEU A 18 -21.13 -5.91 17.70
C LEU A 18 -22.29 -5.61 18.66
N ASP A 19 -22.19 -4.50 19.37
CA ASP A 19 -23.19 -4.04 20.34
C ASP A 19 -24.23 -3.09 19.70
N ALA A 20 -23.82 -2.26 18.74
CA ALA A 20 -24.71 -1.41 17.95
C ALA A 20 -24.14 -1.16 16.55
N LEU A 21 -25.02 -1.04 15.55
CA LEU A 21 -24.67 -0.71 14.16
C LEU A 21 -25.61 0.39 13.64
N ALA A 22 -25.03 1.45 13.08
CA ALA A 22 -25.77 2.40 12.26
C ALA A 22 -25.46 2.11 10.79
N GLU A 23 -26.50 1.88 9.99
CA GLU A 23 -26.33 1.64 8.56
C GLU A 23 -25.88 2.92 7.84
N GLY A 24 -24.66 2.88 7.30
CA GLY A 24 -24.15 3.94 6.45
C GLY A 24 -24.81 3.92 5.08
N HIS A 25 -25.13 5.09 4.55
CA HIS A 25 -25.61 5.23 3.17
C HIS A 25 -24.45 5.66 2.25
N PRO A 26 -24.38 5.14 1.02
CA PRO A 26 -23.39 5.60 0.05
C PRO A 26 -23.51 7.12 -0.17
N LEU A 27 -22.39 7.82 -0.05
CA LEU A 27 -22.34 9.26 -0.31
C LEU A 27 -22.39 9.52 -1.83
N PRO A 28 -23.10 10.56 -2.30
CA PRO A 28 -23.06 10.98 -3.70
C PRO A 28 -21.63 11.26 -4.16
N PHE A 29 -21.32 10.87 -5.40
CA PHE A 29 -19.96 10.98 -5.94
C PHE A 29 -19.40 12.40 -5.86
N GLU A 30 -20.19 13.42 -6.19
CA GLU A 30 -19.73 14.82 -6.16
C GLU A 30 -19.26 15.26 -4.76
N THR A 31 -19.86 14.72 -3.69
CA THR A 31 -19.45 15.01 -2.31
C THR A 31 -18.11 14.38 -1.96
N VAL A 32 -17.84 13.17 -2.44
CA VAL A 32 -16.60 12.42 -2.13
C VAL A 32 -15.49 12.63 -3.15
N LYS A 33 -15.80 13.22 -4.31
CA LYS A 33 -14.87 13.49 -5.40
C LYS A 33 -13.58 14.18 -4.94
N PRO A 34 -13.60 15.24 -4.08
CA PRO A 34 -12.36 15.85 -3.61
C PRO A 34 -11.45 14.85 -2.86
N LYS A 35 -12.04 14.03 -1.97
CA LYS A 35 -11.31 13.03 -1.18
C LYS A 35 -10.74 11.92 -2.05
N ILE A 36 -11.50 11.48 -3.07
CA ILE A 36 -11.02 10.50 -4.03
C ILE A 36 -9.83 11.07 -4.82
N SER A 37 -9.95 12.30 -5.32
CA SER A 37 -8.87 12.97 -6.06
C SER A 37 -7.59 13.09 -5.23
N GLU A 38 -7.69 13.51 -3.97
CA GLU A 38 -6.54 13.61 -3.05
C GLU A 38 -5.89 12.24 -2.82
N ALA A 39 -6.69 11.19 -2.58
CA ALA A 39 -6.18 9.85 -2.41
C ALA A 39 -5.47 9.33 -3.67
N MET A 40 -6.04 9.62 -4.85
CA MET A 40 -5.46 9.27 -6.15
C MET A 40 -4.14 10.01 -6.39
N GLU A 41 -4.07 11.30 -6.06
CA GLU A 41 -2.87 12.12 -6.19
C GLU A 41 -1.75 11.59 -5.28
N LYS A 42 -2.04 11.33 -4.00
CA LYS A 42 -1.07 10.74 -3.07
C LYS A 42 -0.54 9.40 -3.57
N ALA A 43 -1.42 8.55 -4.10
CA ALA A 43 -1.04 7.25 -4.63
C ALA A 43 -0.20 7.37 -5.92
N GLN A 44 -0.56 8.30 -6.81
CA GLN A 44 0.21 8.63 -8.01
C GLN A 44 1.60 9.12 -7.64
N TRP A 45 1.68 10.09 -6.73
CA TRP A 45 2.95 10.64 -6.26
C TRP A 45 3.86 9.56 -5.70
N ALA A 46 3.36 8.71 -4.79
CA ALA A 46 4.17 7.63 -4.19
C ALA A 46 4.71 6.66 -5.24
N ARG A 47 3.89 6.29 -6.23
CA ARG A 47 4.31 5.43 -7.35
C ARG A 47 5.38 6.10 -8.22
N LYS A 48 5.19 7.38 -8.57
CA LYS A 48 6.13 8.12 -9.42
C LYS A 48 7.45 8.40 -8.70
N ALA A 49 7.40 8.74 -7.42
CA ALA A 49 8.59 8.89 -6.59
C ALA A 49 9.41 7.59 -6.53
N LYS A 50 8.74 6.45 -6.29
CA LYS A 50 9.41 5.15 -6.33
C LYS A 50 10.04 4.87 -7.69
N ALA A 51 9.29 5.03 -8.79
CA ALA A 51 9.81 4.78 -10.13
C ALA A 51 11.00 5.68 -10.48
N PHE A 52 10.99 6.93 -10.03
CA PHE A 52 12.11 7.85 -10.20
C PHE A 52 13.36 7.37 -9.46
N VAL A 53 13.22 7.00 -8.17
CA VAL A 53 14.32 6.44 -7.37
C VAL A 53 14.84 5.13 -7.97
N ASP A 54 13.96 4.24 -8.41
CA ASP A 54 14.33 3.00 -9.09
C ASP A 54 15.17 3.29 -10.36
N GLY A 55 14.83 4.34 -11.12
CA GLY A 55 15.60 4.80 -12.26
C GLY A 55 17.00 5.31 -11.88
N LEU A 56 17.11 6.09 -10.80
CA LEU A 56 18.40 6.55 -10.28
C LEU A 56 19.28 5.38 -9.86
N ILE A 57 18.72 4.43 -9.11
CA ILE A 57 19.42 3.21 -8.68
C ILE A 57 19.92 2.42 -9.90
N ALA A 58 19.08 2.25 -10.92
CA ALA A 58 19.45 1.52 -12.13
C ALA A 58 20.63 2.15 -12.89
N SER A 59 20.73 3.48 -12.87
CA SER A 59 21.83 4.22 -13.52
C SER A 59 23.10 4.35 -12.67
N SER A 60 23.06 3.98 -11.39
CA SER A 60 24.14 4.24 -10.43
C SER A 60 24.97 2.99 -10.11
N SER A 61 26.25 3.18 -9.83
CA SER A 61 27.11 2.15 -9.26
C SER A 61 27.03 2.22 -7.73
N ILE A 62 26.33 1.27 -7.12
CA ILE A 62 26.13 1.18 -5.67
C ILE A 62 26.88 -0.04 -5.14
N THR A 63 27.72 0.16 -4.13
CA THR A 63 28.50 -0.89 -3.46
C THR A 63 28.08 -0.97 -1.99
N GLY A 64 27.91 -2.19 -1.46
CA GLY A 64 27.67 -2.41 -0.02
C GLY A 64 26.22 -2.30 0.45
N ALA A 65 25.24 -2.08 -0.44
CA ALA A 65 23.82 -2.09 -0.11
C ALA A 65 23.02 -2.77 -1.23
N ASP A 66 22.06 -3.63 -0.85
CA ASP A 66 21.08 -4.19 -1.76
C ASP A 66 19.79 -3.35 -1.70
N LEU A 67 19.50 -2.66 -2.79
CA LEU A 67 18.32 -1.81 -2.93
C LEU A 67 17.25 -2.45 -3.84
N GLY A 68 17.23 -3.79 -3.93
CA GLY A 68 16.27 -4.53 -4.75
C GLY A 68 16.63 -4.52 -6.24
N ARG A 69 17.91 -4.29 -6.57
CA ARG A 69 18.42 -4.44 -7.93
C ARG A 69 18.30 -5.92 -8.28
N GLY A 70 17.38 -6.24 -9.21
CA GLY A 70 17.40 -7.53 -9.89
C GLY A 70 18.85 -7.84 -10.30
N THR A 71 19.36 -8.95 -9.78
CA THR A 71 20.79 -9.28 -9.80
C THR A 71 21.26 -9.53 -11.23
N ASN A 72 21.67 -8.49 -11.94
CA ASN A 72 22.42 -8.63 -13.18
C ASN A 72 23.89 -8.89 -12.79
N ASN A 73 24.15 -10.09 -12.27
CA ASN A 73 25.49 -10.60 -12.13
C ASN A 73 25.89 -11.26 -13.45
N THR A 74 26.37 -10.46 -14.40
CA THR A 74 27.18 -10.97 -15.50
C THR A 74 28.52 -11.39 -14.88
N LYS A 75 28.64 -12.67 -14.55
CA LYS A 75 29.92 -13.28 -14.18
C LYS A 75 30.73 -13.48 -15.48
N PRO A 76 31.92 -12.86 -15.65
CA PRO A 76 32.81 -13.25 -16.73
C PRO A 76 33.60 -14.49 -16.30
N ASN A 77 33.18 -15.65 -16.80
CA ASN A 77 34.05 -16.72 -17.32
C ASN A 77 33.22 -17.88 -17.88
#